data_AF-A0A814K0V5-F1
#
_entry.id   AF-A0A814K0V5-F1
#
_cell.length_a   1.000
_cell.length_b   1.000
_cell.length_c   1.000
_cell.angle_alpha   90.00
_cell.angle_beta   90.00
_cell.angle_gamma   90.00
#
_symmetry.space_group_name_H-M   'P 1'
#
loop_
_entity.id
_entity.type
_entity.pdbx_description
1 polymer ?
#
loop_
_entity_poly.entity_id
_entity_poly.type
_entity_poly.pdbx_seq_one_letter_code
_entity_poly.pdbx_strand_id
1 'polypeptide(L)'
;MPLPQNVSLTLDDYNRLNSVKLSYDIAFRLTTTKQGISAFDHISDRRSGLLYSTSLLYDLGMKLITFIRSIPEFEFLNEQDRFILFKYNSPLVLYMRICLCYDIDRDLVFDPEVQSEEYAIVCKQLSQYCFGKQLDSASTQLFRSIKNVTDDDPIILQLMLIILTFTKSLSVENIVENEQSTFMNSKQVDEAQSIYASLLFRYMIKKYSTYYQAARQYSQLIQRILQTQMLIRTFQQFFQEQLVDTRDDELNPIMKSILGLH
;
A
#
# COMPACT_ATOMS: atom_id res chain seq x y z
N MET A 1 -17.34 26.20 -19.72
CA MET A 1 -16.63 25.21 -20.56
C MET A 1 -17.45 23.94 -20.60
N PRO A 2 -17.83 23.41 -21.77
CA PRO A 2 -18.46 22.10 -21.85
C PRO A 2 -17.44 21.03 -21.44
N LEU A 3 -17.79 20.18 -20.47
CA LEU A 3 -16.97 19.05 -20.05
C LEU A 3 -16.90 18.03 -21.20
N PRO A 4 -15.72 17.44 -21.49
CA PRO A 4 -15.60 16.45 -22.55
C PRO A 4 -16.46 15.23 -22.22
N GLN A 5 -17.47 14.96 -23.06
CA GLN A 5 -18.50 13.95 -22.82
C GLN A 5 -18.06 12.51 -23.17
N ASN A 6 -16.87 12.31 -23.76
CA ASN A 6 -16.35 10.98 -24.06
C ASN A 6 -14.82 10.96 -23.97
N VAL A 7 -14.29 10.53 -22.83
CA VAL A 7 -12.86 10.20 -22.69
C VAL A 7 -12.71 8.71 -22.97
N SER A 8 -12.22 8.36 -24.17
CA SER A 8 -11.91 6.98 -24.53
C SER A 8 -10.48 6.65 -24.12
N LEU A 9 -10.27 5.46 -23.53
CA LEU A 9 -8.93 4.93 -23.32
C LEU A 9 -8.26 4.65 -24.67
N THR A 10 -7.04 5.15 -24.82
CA THR A 10 -6.18 4.91 -25.97
C THR A 10 -5.55 3.52 -25.92
N LEU A 11 -4.93 3.06 -27.02
CA LEU A 11 -4.17 1.81 -27.02
C LEU A 11 -3.01 1.84 -26.00
N ASP A 12 -2.34 2.98 -25.85
CA ASP A 12 -1.28 3.17 -24.85
C ASP A 12 -1.81 3.01 -23.43
N ASP A 13 -3.00 3.56 -23.14
CA ASP A 13 -3.64 3.39 -21.83
C ASP A 13 -3.87 1.91 -21.52
N TYR A 14 -4.40 1.12 -22.47
CA TYR A 14 -4.59 -0.32 -22.25
C TYR A 14 -3.27 -1.07 -22.05
N ASN A 15 -2.24 -0.74 -22.85
CA ASN A 15 -0.93 -1.36 -22.72
C ASN A 15 -0.34 -1.10 -21.32
N ARG A 16 -0.48 0.13 -20.81
CA ARG A 16 -0.04 0.49 -19.45
C ARG A 16 -0.85 -0.22 -18.38
N LEU A 17 -2.18 -0.25 -18.48
CA LEU A 17 -3.02 -0.98 -17.52
C LEU A 17 -2.66 -2.47 -17.47
N ASN A 18 -2.44 -3.09 -18.62
CA ASN A 18 -2.01 -4.49 -18.71
C ASN A 18 -0.61 -4.69 -18.12
N SER A 19 0.32 -3.77 -18.39
CA SER A 19 1.66 -3.80 -17.80
C SER A 19 1.59 -3.71 -16.28
N VAL A 20 0.80 -2.78 -15.73
CA VAL A 20 0.61 -2.62 -14.28
C VAL A 20 0.06 -3.90 -13.65
N LYS A 21 -0.96 -4.49 -14.28
CA LYS A 21 -1.54 -5.76 -13.81
C LYS A 21 -0.51 -6.88 -13.84
N LEU A 22 0.20 -7.06 -14.95
CA LEU A 22 1.21 -8.11 -15.11
C LEU A 22 2.35 -7.96 -14.10
N SER A 23 2.86 -6.73 -13.94
CA SER A 23 3.84 -6.36 -12.93
C SER A 23 3.40 -6.74 -11.52
N TYR A 24 2.15 -6.45 -11.18
CA TYR A 24 1.57 -6.80 -9.89
C TYR A 24 1.49 -8.31 -9.69
N ASP A 25 0.98 -9.04 -10.70
CA ASP A 25 0.79 -10.49 -10.62
C ASP A 25 2.15 -11.21 -10.50
N ILE A 26 3.16 -10.78 -11.24
CA ILE A 26 4.54 -11.31 -11.14
C ILE A 26 5.10 -11.09 -9.72
N ALA A 27 4.96 -9.88 -9.18
CA ALA A 27 5.57 -9.55 -7.89
C ALA A 27 4.88 -10.24 -6.71
N PHE A 28 3.54 -10.29 -6.70
CA PHE A 28 2.77 -10.70 -5.53
C PHE A 28 2.17 -12.12 -5.60
N ARG A 29 1.84 -12.63 -6.79
CA ARG A 29 1.12 -13.90 -6.96
C ARG A 29 2.03 -15.06 -7.37
N LEU A 30 2.94 -14.84 -8.32
CA LEU A 30 3.74 -15.93 -8.90
C LEU A 30 4.91 -16.42 -8.03
N THR A 31 5.26 -15.70 -6.97
CA THR A 31 6.50 -15.93 -6.20
C THR A 31 6.33 -16.69 -4.88
N THR A 32 5.14 -17.21 -4.57
CA THR A 32 4.84 -17.64 -3.18
C THR A 32 4.48 -19.11 -3.02
N THR A 33 5.09 -19.75 -2.01
CA THR A 33 4.66 -21.05 -1.49
C THR A 33 3.48 -20.84 -0.54
N LYS A 34 2.45 -21.71 -0.62
CA LYS A 34 1.28 -21.59 0.27
C LYS A 34 1.70 -21.64 1.74
N GLN A 35 1.36 -20.58 2.48
CA GLN A 35 1.60 -20.51 3.92
C GLN A 35 0.52 -21.28 4.69
N GLY A 36 0.95 -22.12 5.63
CA GLY A 36 0.10 -22.88 6.54
C GLY A 36 0.15 -22.36 7.98
N ILE A 37 -0.73 -22.87 8.83
CA ILE A 37 -0.88 -22.43 10.23
C ILE A 37 0.38 -22.71 11.07
N SER A 38 1.21 -23.68 10.70
CA SER A 38 2.48 -23.95 11.39
C SER A 38 3.44 -22.76 11.37
N ALA A 39 3.22 -21.78 10.50
CA ALA A 39 3.96 -20.52 10.51
C ALA A 39 3.80 -19.75 11.83
N PHE A 40 2.76 -20.01 12.63
CA PHE A 40 2.50 -19.31 13.90
C PHE A 40 3.03 -20.05 15.14
N ASP A 41 3.64 -21.23 15.00
CA ASP A 41 4.07 -22.10 16.12
C ASP A 41 5.09 -21.43 17.07
N HIS A 42 5.79 -20.40 16.59
CA HIS A 42 6.80 -19.66 17.34
C HIS A 42 6.22 -18.45 18.12
N ILE A 43 4.93 -18.14 17.93
CA ILE A 43 4.25 -17.03 18.60
C ILE A 43 3.75 -17.52 19.96
N SER A 44 4.43 -17.09 21.02
CA SER A 44 4.12 -17.49 22.40
C SER A 44 3.52 -16.35 23.23
N ASP A 45 3.70 -15.11 22.80
CA ASP A 45 3.25 -13.91 23.48
C ASP A 45 2.98 -12.76 22.50
N ARG A 46 2.51 -11.63 23.03
CA ARG A 46 2.21 -10.43 22.23
C ARG A 46 3.44 -9.85 21.53
N ARG A 47 4.62 -9.94 22.14
CA ARG A 47 5.85 -9.38 21.58
C ARG A 47 6.32 -10.20 20.38
N SER A 48 6.42 -11.51 20.52
CA SER A 48 6.71 -12.44 19.42
C SER A 48 5.69 -12.31 18.28
N GLY A 49 4.41 -12.08 18.60
CA GLY A 49 3.38 -11.76 17.60
C GLY A 49 3.61 -10.44 16.85
N LEU A 50 4.06 -9.39 17.55
CA LEU A 50 4.44 -8.11 16.93
C LEU A 50 5.66 -8.26 16.03
N LEU A 51 6.70 -8.96 16.50
CA LEU A 51 7.90 -9.24 15.70
C LEU A 51 7.53 -10.05 14.45
N TYR A 52 6.70 -11.08 14.58
CA TYR A 52 6.20 -11.83 13.43
C TYR A 52 5.42 -10.93 12.45
N SER A 53 4.56 -10.05 12.96
CA SER A 53 3.83 -9.08 12.12
C SER A 53 4.79 -8.17 11.33
N THR A 54 5.89 -7.71 11.95
CA THR A 54 6.91 -6.94 11.22
C THR A 54 7.65 -7.76 10.17
N SER A 55 7.86 -9.06 10.41
CA SER A 55 8.46 -9.96 9.41
C SER A 55 7.54 -10.18 8.19
N LEU A 56 6.22 -10.27 8.42
CA LEU A 56 5.24 -10.33 7.32
C LEU A 56 5.26 -9.04 6.49
N LEU A 57 5.37 -7.88 7.14
CA LEU A 57 5.51 -6.59 6.45
C LEU A 57 6.83 -6.50 5.68
N TYR A 58 7.91 -7.08 6.20
CA TYR A 58 9.19 -7.17 5.49
C TYR A 58 9.05 -7.97 4.18
N ASP A 59 8.48 -9.17 4.26
CA ASP A 59 8.28 -10.03 3.08
C ASP A 59 7.40 -9.34 2.03
N LEU A 60 6.32 -8.66 2.47
CA LEU A 60 5.50 -7.84 1.59
C LEU A 60 6.27 -6.64 1.02
N GLY A 61 7.13 -6.02 1.80
CA GLY A 61 8.03 -4.94 1.38
C GLY A 61 8.99 -5.37 0.27
N MET A 62 9.55 -6.57 0.38
CA MET A 62 10.42 -7.13 -0.67
C MET A 62 9.66 -7.37 -1.98
N LYS A 63 8.44 -7.91 -1.90
CA LYS A 63 7.56 -8.03 -3.07
C LYS A 63 7.16 -6.68 -3.65
N LEU A 64 6.94 -5.69 -2.78
CA LEU A 64 6.67 -4.32 -3.20
C LEU A 64 7.85 -3.73 -3.98
N ILE A 65 9.09 -3.97 -3.55
CA ILE A 65 10.29 -3.56 -4.30
C ILE A 65 10.27 -4.18 -5.71
N THR A 66 9.99 -5.48 -5.83
CA THR A 66 9.87 -6.14 -7.14
C THR A 66 8.80 -5.47 -8.01
N PHE A 67 7.64 -5.16 -7.44
CA PHE A 67 6.56 -4.48 -8.14
C PHE A 67 6.97 -3.09 -8.62
N ILE A 68 7.45 -2.21 -7.74
CA ILE A 68 7.76 -0.82 -8.10
C ILE A 68 8.94 -0.73 -9.07
N ARG A 69 9.93 -1.63 -8.99
CA ARG A 69 11.05 -1.68 -9.94
C ARG A 69 10.65 -2.12 -11.34
N SER A 70 9.50 -2.78 -11.48
CA SER A 70 8.93 -3.10 -12.79
C SER A 70 8.20 -1.92 -13.43
N ILE A 71 8.03 -0.80 -12.72
CA ILE A 71 7.43 0.43 -13.23
C ILE A 71 8.54 1.27 -13.88
N PRO A 72 8.51 1.51 -15.21
CA PRO A 72 9.61 2.17 -15.92
C PRO A 72 9.96 3.54 -15.31
N GLU A 73 8.94 4.35 -15.01
CA GLU A 73 9.11 5.69 -14.47
C GLU A 73 9.81 5.69 -13.10
N PHE A 74 9.68 4.62 -12.31
CA PHE A 74 10.39 4.47 -11.06
C PHE A 74 11.86 4.11 -11.29
N GLU A 75 12.15 3.15 -12.17
CA GLU A 75 13.52 2.69 -12.44
C GLU A 75 14.37 3.78 -13.13
N PHE A 76 13.74 4.74 -13.82
CA PHE A 76 14.42 5.91 -14.40
C PHE A 76 14.78 7.01 -13.40
N LEU A 77 14.33 6.93 -12.14
CA LEU A 77 14.74 7.86 -11.10
C LEU A 77 16.16 7.52 -10.60
N ASN A 78 16.85 8.53 -10.08
CA ASN A 78 18.14 8.28 -9.41
C ASN A 78 17.94 7.44 -8.15
N GLU A 79 19.02 6.76 -7.72
CA GLU A 79 18.98 5.83 -6.58
C GLU A 79 18.52 6.48 -5.27
N GLN A 80 18.92 7.73 -5.02
CA GLN A 80 18.53 8.45 -3.82
C GLN A 80 17.02 8.74 -3.80
N ASP A 81 16.45 9.23 -4.89
CA ASP A 81 15.01 9.50 -4.99
C ASP A 81 14.20 8.19 -4.89
N ARG A 82 14.67 7.10 -5.53
CA ARG A 82 14.04 5.77 -5.37
C ARG A 82 14.04 5.31 -3.92
N PHE A 83 15.15 5.48 -3.22
CA PHE A 83 15.26 5.12 -1.80
C PHE A 83 14.33 5.96 -0.92
N ILE A 84 14.29 7.28 -1.11
CA ILE A 84 13.41 8.19 -0.37
C ILE A 84 11.94 7.81 -0.61
N LEU A 85 11.52 7.64 -1.87
CA LEU A 85 10.15 7.26 -2.20
C LEU A 85 9.78 5.93 -1.56
N PHE A 86 10.65 4.92 -1.66
CA PHE A 86 10.38 3.62 -1.03
C PHE A 86 10.28 3.75 0.50
N LYS A 87 11.28 4.32 1.17
CA LYS A 87 11.33 4.43 2.64
C LYS A 87 10.06 5.11 3.19
N TYR A 88 9.71 6.27 2.64
CA TYR A 88 8.65 7.10 3.22
C TYR A 88 7.25 6.73 2.76
N ASN A 89 7.07 6.14 1.56
CA ASN A 89 5.74 5.76 1.06
C ASN A 89 5.39 4.29 1.27
N SER A 90 6.36 3.41 1.57
CA SER A 90 6.10 1.98 1.77
C SER A 90 5.00 1.67 2.77
N PRO A 91 4.90 2.32 3.96
CA PRO A 91 3.81 2.03 4.89
C PRO A 91 2.42 2.24 4.26
N LEU A 92 2.27 3.31 3.48
CA LEU A 92 1.03 3.65 2.78
C LEU A 92 0.73 2.71 1.62
N VAL A 93 1.74 2.37 0.84
CA VAL A 93 1.58 1.44 -0.29
C VAL A 93 1.28 0.02 0.22
N LEU A 94 1.97 -0.44 1.27
CA LEU A 94 1.71 -1.74 1.90
C LEU A 94 0.31 -1.82 2.50
N TYR A 95 -0.15 -0.76 3.19
CA TYR A 95 -1.51 -0.71 3.71
C TYR A 95 -2.55 -0.83 2.59
N MET A 96 -2.36 -0.11 1.49
CA MET A 96 -3.24 -0.21 0.31
C MET A 96 -3.16 -1.58 -0.35
N ARG A 97 -2.00 -2.25 -0.32
CA ARG A 97 -1.86 -3.63 -0.80
C ARG A 97 -2.65 -4.60 0.08
N ILE A 98 -2.63 -4.42 1.41
CA ILE A 98 -3.45 -5.19 2.34
C ILE A 98 -4.93 -4.94 2.06
N CYS A 99 -5.33 -3.68 1.85
CA CYS A 99 -6.69 -3.31 1.45
C CYS A 99 -7.13 -4.02 0.16
N LEU A 100 -6.26 -4.14 -0.84
CA LEU A 100 -6.57 -4.83 -2.09
C LEU A 100 -6.92 -6.31 -1.85
N CYS A 101 -6.26 -6.97 -0.90
CA CYS A 101 -6.57 -8.35 -0.52
C CYS A 101 -7.68 -8.50 0.52
N TYR A 102 -8.30 -7.41 0.97
CA TYR A 102 -9.42 -7.51 1.89
C TYR A 102 -10.69 -7.98 1.15
N ASP A 103 -11.24 -9.10 1.62
CA ASP A 103 -12.51 -9.67 1.22
C ASP A 103 -13.61 -9.12 2.16
N ILE A 104 -14.54 -8.35 1.58
CA ILE A 104 -15.61 -7.66 2.31
C ILE A 104 -16.61 -8.66 2.93
N ASP A 105 -16.87 -9.77 2.26
CA ASP A 105 -17.92 -10.73 2.66
C ASP A 105 -17.42 -11.60 3.80
N ARG A 106 -16.15 -12.01 3.73
CA ARG A 106 -15.51 -12.82 4.78
C ARG A 106 -14.95 -11.99 5.92
N ASP A 107 -14.76 -10.69 5.71
CA ASP A 107 -14.07 -9.78 6.63
C ASP A 107 -12.66 -10.30 6.97
N LEU A 108 -11.92 -10.71 5.93
CA LEU A 108 -10.56 -11.27 6.03
C LEU A 108 -9.65 -10.61 4.99
N VAL A 109 -8.38 -10.42 5.35
CA VAL A 109 -7.34 -10.16 4.35
C VAL A 109 -6.90 -11.51 3.82
N PHE A 110 -7.25 -11.80 2.57
CA PHE A 110 -7.11 -13.13 2.00
C PHE A 110 -6.72 -13.06 0.52
N ASP A 111 -5.65 -13.75 0.18
CA ASP A 111 -5.27 -14.01 -1.21
C ASP A 111 -5.36 -15.53 -1.46
N PRO A 112 -6.43 -16.02 -2.11
CA PRO A 112 -6.67 -17.46 -2.26
C PRO A 112 -5.60 -18.17 -3.10
N GLU A 113 -4.85 -17.43 -3.91
CA GLU A 113 -3.76 -17.97 -4.71
C GLU A 113 -2.52 -18.24 -3.86
N VAL A 114 -2.38 -17.53 -2.74
CA VAL A 114 -1.15 -17.50 -1.93
C VAL A 114 -1.33 -18.10 -0.53
N GLN A 115 -2.54 -18.07 0.03
CA GLN A 115 -2.81 -18.44 1.41
C GLN A 115 -4.00 -19.40 1.53
N SER A 116 -4.02 -20.17 2.62
CA SER A 116 -5.22 -20.89 3.06
C SER A 116 -6.15 -19.94 3.82
N GLU A 117 -7.44 -20.25 3.83
CA GLU A 117 -8.42 -19.45 4.58
C GLU A 117 -8.15 -19.50 6.08
N GLU A 118 -7.72 -20.66 6.58
CA GLU A 118 -7.34 -20.84 7.97
C GLU A 118 -6.15 -19.94 8.35
N TYR A 119 -5.15 -19.82 7.47
CA TYR A 119 -4.04 -18.89 7.66
C TYR A 119 -4.54 -17.44 7.78
N ALA A 120 -5.46 -17.01 6.91
CA ALA A 120 -6.04 -15.67 6.94
C ALA A 120 -6.82 -15.39 8.23
N ILE A 121 -7.57 -16.38 8.73
CA ILE A 121 -8.27 -16.28 10.02
C ILE A 121 -7.29 -16.07 11.17
N VAL A 122 -6.19 -16.84 11.21
CA VAL A 122 -5.17 -16.70 12.25
C VAL A 122 -4.45 -15.35 12.14
N CYS A 123 -4.15 -14.86 10.94
CA CYS A 123 -3.63 -13.50 10.74
C CYS A 123 -4.55 -12.43 11.33
N LYS A 124 -5.88 -12.55 11.13
CA LYS A 124 -6.85 -11.61 11.73
C LYS A 124 -6.86 -11.68 13.25
N GLN A 125 -6.83 -12.89 13.81
CA GLN A 125 -6.76 -13.07 15.27
C GLN A 125 -5.48 -12.49 15.85
N LEU A 126 -4.35 -12.71 15.18
CA LEU A 126 -3.06 -12.13 15.55
C LEU A 126 -3.10 -10.60 15.49
N SER A 127 -3.65 -10.02 14.42
CA SER A 127 -3.85 -8.56 14.29
C SER A 127 -4.61 -8.00 15.50
N GLN A 128 -5.73 -8.61 15.85
CA GLN A 128 -6.54 -8.19 17.00
C GLN A 128 -5.81 -8.35 18.34
N TYR A 129 -5.00 -9.40 18.49
CA TYR A 129 -4.21 -9.64 19.69
C TYR A 129 -3.05 -8.64 19.83
N CYS A 130 -2.35 -8.36 18.74
CA CYS A 130 -1.21 -7.46 18.72
C CYS A 130 -1.64 -5.99 18.83
N PHE A 131 -2.52 -5.53 17.94
CA PHE A 131 -2.91 -4.13 17.78
C PHE A 131 -4.13 -3.72 18.63
N GLY A 132 -4.87 -4.70 19.15
CA GLY A 132 -6.12 -4.46 19.85
C GLY A 132 -7.30 -4.26 18.89
N LYS A 133 -8.51 -4.54 19.39
CA LYS A 133 -9.75 -4.51 18.60
C LYS A 133 -10.06 -3.13 18.00
N GLN A 134 -9.71 -2.05 18.68
CA GLN A 134 -10.03 -0.70 18.21
C GLN A 134 -9.25 -0.36 16.93
N LEU A 135 -7.95 -0.63 16.90
CA LEU A 135 -7.10 -0.31 15.75
C LEU A 135 -7.36 -1.26 14.57
N ASP A 136 -7.61 -2.53 14.85
CA ASP A 136 -8.06 -3.52 13.87
C ASP A 136 -9.42 -3.14 13.25
N SER A 137 -10.39 -2.73 14.08
CA SER A 137 -11.70 -2.28 13.60
C SER A 137 -11.62 -0.99 12.77
N ALA A 138 -10.75 -0.04 13.14
CA ALA A 138 -10.55 1.17 12.35
C ALA A 138 -9.96 0.84 10.97
N SER A 139 -9.02 -0.11 10.92
CA SER A 139 -8.41 -0.58 9.68
C SER A 139 -9.42 -1.25 8.75
N THR A 140 -10.18 -2.21 9.26
CA THR A 140 -11.18 -2.96 8.49
C THR A 140 -12.32 -2.07 7.99
N GLN A 141 -12.79 -1.11 8.79
CA GLN A 141 -13.77 -0.11 8.35
C GLN A 141 -13.24 0.74 7.19
N LEU A 142 -11.97 1.14 7.26
CA LEU A 142 -11.33 1.91 6.20
C LEU A 142 -11.13 1.07 4.93
N PHE A 143 -10.73 -0.20 5.06
CA PHE A 143 -10.66 -1.13 3.92
C PHE A 143 -12.01 -1.27 3.22
N ARG A 144 -13.08 -1.56 3.98
CA ARG A 144 -14.44 -1.65 3.45
C ARG A 144 -14.85 -0.35 2.77
N SER A 145 -14.53 0.81 3.37
CA SER A 145 -14.87 2.09 2.76
C SER A 145 -14.10 2.37 1.47
N ILE A 146 -12.82 2.00 1.38
CA ILE A 146 -12.02 2.14 0.15
C ILE A 146 -12.61 1.24 -0.93
N LYS A 147 -12.83 -0.04 -0.61
CA LYS A 147 -13.42 -1.03 -1.51
C LYS A 147 -14.78 -0.59 -2.05
N ASN A 148 -15.64 -0.02 -1.21
CA ASN A 148 -16.93 0.52 -1.64
C ASN A 148 -16.81 1.71 -2.60
N VAL A 149 -15.83 2.60 -2.41
CA VAL A 149 -15.61 3.76 -3.31
C VAL A 149 -15.03 3.32 -4.65
N THR A 150 -14.27 2.23 -4.67
CA THR A 150 -13.66 1.69 -5.90
C THR A 150 -14.53 0.65 -6.60
N ASP A 151 -15.71 0.32 -6.07
CA ASP A 151 -16.51 -0.85 -6.46
C ASP A 151 -15.66 -2.12 -6.55
N ASP A 152 -14.77 -2.30 -5.56
CA ASP A 152 -13.78 -3.38 -5.47
C ASP A 152 -12.97 -3.62 -6.77
N ASP A 153 -12.64 -2.55 -7.50
CA ASP A 153 -11.85 -2.67 -8.72
C ASP A 153 -10.36 -2.88 -8.41
N PRO A 154 -9.78 -4.04 -8.77
CA PRO A 154 -8.36 -4.27 -8.55
C PRO A 154 -7.48 -3.32 -9.39
N ILE A 155 -7.92 -2.90 -10.58
CA ILE A 155 -7.14 -2.00 -11.44
C ILE A 155 -7.01 -0.62 -10.80
N ILE A 156 -8.10 -0.09 -10.21
CA ILE A 156 -8.06 1.19 -9.49
C ILE A 156 -7.06 1.08 -8.34
N LEU A 157 -7.16 0.02 -7.53
CA LEU A 157 -6.27 -0.15 -6.37
C LEU A 157 -4.81 -0.37 -6.78
N GLN A 158 -4.53 -1.12 -7.85
CA GLN A 158 -3.17 -1.31 -8.38
C GLN A 158 -2.56 0.00 -8.90
N LEU A 159 -3.33 0.82 -9.63
CA LEU A 159 -2.89 2.15 -10.04
C LEU A 159 -2.64 3.04 -8.82
N MET A 160 -3.47 2.93 -7.78
CA MET A 160 -3.25 3.65 -6.53
C MET A 160 -1.93 3.26 -5.86
N LEU A 161 -1.53 1.98 -5.84
CA LEU A 161 -0.22 1.58 -5.30
C LEU A 161 0.93 2.34 -5.98
N ILE A 162 0.86 2.48 -7.30
CA ILE A 162 1.87 3.21 -8.09
C ILE A 162 1.83 4.71 -7.78
N ILE A 163 0.65 5.33 -7.84
CA ILE A 163 0.48 6.76 -7.55
C ILE A 163 1.01 7.10 -6.16
N LEU A 164 0.72 6.25 -5.18
CA LEU A 164 1.16 6.42 -3.80
C LEU A 164 2.66 6.23 -3.62
N THR A 165 3.30 5.41 -4.45
CA THR A 165 4.76 5.26 -4.49
C THR A 165 5.44 6.58 -4.87
N PHE A 166 4.87 7.35 -5.79
CA PHE A 166 5.40 8.64 -6.23
C PHE A 166 4.88 9.85 -5.43
N THR A 167 4.06 9.65 -4.41
CA THR A 167 3.56 10.76 -3.61
C THR A 167 4.69 11.40 -2.81
N LYS A 168 4.81 12.72 -2.86
CA LYS A 168 5.66 13.43 -1.91
C LYS A 168 5.11 13.21 -0.51
N SER A 169 5.83 12.47 0.33
CA SER A 169 5.41 12.18 1.70
C SER A 169 5.07 13.48 2.42
N LEU A 170 3.84 13.57 2.93
CA LEU A 170 3.39 14.68 3.77
C LEU A 170 3.83 14.47 5.23
N SER A 171 5.08 14.04 5.46
CA SER A 171 5.65 13.98 6.82
C SER A 171 5.87 15.41 7.34
N VAL A 172 4.76 16.08 7.66
CA VAL A 172 4.69 17.48 8.09
C VAL A 172 5.38 17.71 9.44
N GLU A 173 5.73 16.67 10.20
CA GLU A 173 6.17 16.83 11.59
C GLU A 173 7.68 16.70 11.84
N ASN A 174 8.46 16.07 10.98
CA ASN A 174 9.92 16.00 11.16
C ASN A 174 10.62 17.04 10.30
N ILE A 175 10.55 18.31 10.70
CA ILE A 175 11.29 19.42 10.06
C ILE A 175 12.79 19.11 9.95
N VAL A 176 13.35 18.29 10.85
CA VAL A 176 14.76 17.86 10.84
C VAL A 176 15.05 16.75 9.81
N GLU A 177 14.12 15.83 9.53
CA GLU A 177 14.28 14.85 8.43
C GLU A 177 13.83 15.44 7.08
N ASN A 178 12.99 16.47 7.09
CA ASN A 178 12.49 17.09 5.88
C ASN A 178 13.60 17.78 5.07
N GLU A 179 14.69 18.23 5.72
CA GLU A 179 15.89 18.70 5.02
C GLU A 179 16.60 17.56 4.24
N GLN A 180 16.56 16.32 4.76
CA GLN A 180 17.11 15.12 4.09
C GLN A 180 16.17 14.52 3.02
N SER A 181 14.88 14.84 3.07
CA SER A 181 13.84 14.34 2.14
C SER A 181 13.74 15.12 0.82
N THR A 182 14.68 16.02 0.54
CA THR A 182 14.64 16.83 -0.68
C THR A 182 14.98 15.94 -1.87
N PHE A 183 14.00 15.63 -2.71
CA PHE A 183 14.24 14.92 -3.96
C PHE A 183 15.25 15.68 -4.82
N MET A 184 16.23 14.94 -5.34
CA MET A 184 17.20 15.48 -6.29
C MET A 184 16.48 15.95 -7.56
N ASN A 185 15.43 15.21 -8.00
CA ASN A 185 14.62 15.59 -9.16
C ASN A 185 13.11 15.47 -8.86
N SER A 186 12.60 16.39 -8.02
CA SER A 186 11.16 16.49 -7.71
C SER A 186 10.27 16.55 -8.95
N LYS A 187 10.70 17.24 -10.01
CA LYS A 187 9.95 17.35 -11.26
C LYS A 187 9.69 15.99 -11.91
N GLN A 188 10.71 15.13 -12.00
CA GLN A 188 10.56 13.80 -12.61
C GLN A 188 9.64 12.90 -11.79
N VAL A 189 9.66 13.03 -10.46
CA VAL A 189 8.72 12.33 -9.56
C VAL A 189 7.28 12.79 -9.81
N ASP A 190 7.05 14.10 -9.89
CA ASP A 190 5.71 14.67 -10.15
C ASP A 190 5.19 14.30 -11.54
N GLU A 191 6.06 14.27 -12.56
CA GLU A 191 5.74 13.82 -13.91
C GLU A 191 5.36 12.34 -13.93
N ALA A 192 6.12 11.49 -13.25
CA ALA A 192 5.83 10.07 -13.09
C ALA A 192 4.47 9.84 -12.41
N GLN A 193 4.21 10.54 -11.30
CA GLN A 193 2.92 10.45 -10.61
C GLN A 193 1.76 10.88 -11.52
N SER A 194 1.95 11.97 -12.26
CA SER A 194 0.92 12.56 -13.12
C SER A 194 0.49 11.62 -14.25
N ILE A 195 1.42 10.82 -14.81
CA ILE A 195 1.11 9.80 -15.82
C ILE A 195 0.06 8.83 -15.27
N TYR A 196 0.31 8.26 -14.10
CA TYR A 196 -0.57 7.25 -13.50
C TYR A 196 -1.85 7.84 -12.91
N ALA A 197 -1.79 9.04 -12.32
CA ALA A 197 -2.99 9.74 -11.84
C ALA A 197 -3.94 10.09 -13.00
N SER A 198 -3.38 10.54 -14.12
CA SER A 198 -4.17 10.84 -15.33
C SER A 198 -4.75 9.56 -15.94
N LEU A 199 -3.97 8.47 -16.02
CA LEU A 199 -4.45 7.16 -16.47
C LEU A 199 -5.61 6.64 -15.59
N LEU A 200 -5.46 6.71 -14.26
CA LEU A 200 -6.51 6.34 -13.33
C LEU A 200 -7.78 7.15 -13.56
N PHE A 201 -7.66 8.47 -13.69
CA PHE A 201 -8.83 9.30 -13.89
C PHE A 201 -9.55 9.00 -15.21
N ARG A 202 -8.81 8.80 -16.31
CA ARG A 202 -9.40 8.34 -17.59
C ARG A 202 -10.07 6.97 -17.46
N TYR A 203 -9.45 6.03 -16.76
CA TYR A 203 -10.03 4.71 -16.49
C TYR A 203 -11.34 4.83 -15.69
N MET A 204 -11.38 5.70 -14.68
CA MET A 204 -12.59 5.96 -13.89
C MET A 204 -13.70 6.61 -14.72
N ILE A 205 -13.39 7.54 -15.63
CA ILE A 205 -14.41 8.10 -16.56
C ILE A 205 -15.01 6.99 -17.41
N LYS A 206 -14.17 6.10 -17.95
CA LYS A 206 -14.65 4.95 -18.71
C LYS A 206 -15.52 4.01 -17.86
N LYS A 207 -15.06 3.68 -16.64
CA LYS A 207 -15.78 2.76 -15.74
C LYS A 207 -17.13 3.32 -15.29
N TYR A 208 -17.15 4.57 -14.85
CA TYR A 208 -18.36 5.23 -14.33
C TYR A 208 -19.16 5.95 -15.42
N SER A 209 -18.80 5.82 -16.70
CA SER A 209 -19.48 6.41 -17.86
C SER A 209 -19.57 7.94 -17.91
N THR A 210 -19.33 8.66 -16.81
CA THR A 210 -19.46 10.12 -16.74
C THR A 210 -18.28 10.75 -15.99
N TYR A 211 -17.85 11.92 -16.46
CA TYR A 211 -16.84 12.72 -15.78
C TYR A 211 -17.22 13.03 -14.33
N TYR A 212 -18.49 13.40 -14.09
CA TYR A 212 -18.95 13.81 -12.76
C TYR A 212 -18.89 12.67 -11.74
N GLN A 213 -19.32 11.46 -12.12
CA GLN A 213 -19.23 10.30 -11.23
C GLN A 213 -17.76 9.91 -10.99
N ALA A 214 -16.93 9.92 -12.03
CA ALA A 214 -15.50 9.67 -11.88
C ALA A 214 -14.83 10.69 -10.93
N ALA A 215 -15.11 11.98 -11.10
CA ALA A 215 -14.60 13.04 -10.22
C ALA A 215 -15.08 12.85 -8.78
N ARG A 216 -16.35 12.54 -8.57
CA ARG A 216 -16.90 12.26 -7.23
C ARG A 216 -16.18 11.09 -6.57
N GLN A 217 -16.04 9.96 -7.27
CA GLN A 217 -15.37 8.77 -6.74
C GLN A 217 -13.88 9.05 -6.48
N TYR A 218 -13.22 9.78 -7.38
CA TYR A 218 -11.81 10.16 -7.22
C TYR A 218 -11.60 11.06 -5.99
N SER A 219 -12.48 12.04 -5.76
CA SER A 219 -12.44 12.88 -4.55
C SER A 219 -12.68 12.08 -3.27
N GLN A 220 -13.62 11.13 -3.29
CA GLN A 220 -13.86 10.24 -2.15
C GLN A 220 -12.64 9.35 -1.88
N LEU A 221 -12.00 8.85 -2.93
CA LEU A 221 -10.78 8.05 -2.82
C LEU A 221 -9.63 8.85 -2.20
N ILE A 222 -9.43 10.11 -2.63
CA ILE A 222 -8.46 11.02 -1.98
C ILE A 222 -8.75 11.17 -0.49
N GLN A 223 -10.01 11.38 -0.10
CA GLN A 223 -10.38 11.48 1.31
C GLN A 223 -10.01 10.21 2.09
N ARG A 224 -10.21 9.02 1.50
CA ARG A 224 -9.81 7.75 2.13
C ARG A 224 -8.30 7.58 2.23
N ILE A 225 -7.54 8.06 1.25
CA ILE A 225 -6.07 8.08 1.32
C ILE A 225 -5.59 8.95 2.48
N LEU A 226 -6.17 10.14 2.66
CA LEU A 226 -5.82 11.00 3.79
C LEU A 226 -6.14 10.33 5.13
N GLN A 227 -7.31 9.67 5.24
CA GLN A 227 -7.66 8.89 6.43
C GLN A 227 -6.69 7.72 6.67
N THR A 228 -6.24 7.08 5.59
CA THR A 228 -5.25 6.01 5.63
C THR A 228 -3.91 6.52 6.16
N GLN A 229 -3.46 7.68 5.69
CA GLN A 229 -2.23 8.30 6.18
C GLN A 229 -2.29 8.58 7.69
N MET A 230 -3.42 9.09 8.20
CA MET A 230 -3.59 9.30 9.65
C MET A 230 -3.50 7.98 10.41
N LEU A 231 -4.17 6.93 9.92
CA LEU A 231 -4.18 5.62 10.58
C LEU A 231 -2.79 4.97 10.58
N ILE A 232 -2.03 5.10 9.50
CA ILE A 232 -0.65 4.61 9.42
C ILE A 232 0.25 5.30 10.44
N ARG A 233 0.08 6.61 10.66
CA ARG A 233 0.83 7.30 11.71
C ARG A 233 0.53 6.71 13.08
N THR A 234 -0.73 6.40 13.37
CA THR A 234 -1.11 5.70 14.60
C THR A 234 -0.45 4.32 14.70
N PHE A 235 -0.37 3.56 13.61
CA PHE A 235 0.38 2.29 13.59
C PHE A 235 1.87 2.48 13.83
N GLN A 236 2.51 3.47 13.19
CA GLN A 236 3.93 3.73 13.36
C GLN A 236 4.25 4.15 14.80
N GLN A 237 3.47 5.06 15.38
CA GLN A 237 3.59 5.45 16.79
C GLN A 237 3.39 4.25 17.72
N PHE A 238 2.38 3.43 17.45
CA PHE A 238 2.16 2.20 18.20
C PHE A 238 3.37 1.26 18.14
N PHE A 239 3.95 1.04 16.96
CA PHE A 239 5.15 0.21 16.84
C PHE A 239 6.34 0.82 17.57
N GLN A 240 6.55 2.14 17.48
CA GLN A 240 7.60 2.85 18.22
C GLN A 240 7.46 2.64 19.73
N GLU A 241 6.25 2.78 20.27
CA GLU A 241 5.99 2.57 21.70
C GLU A 241 6.17 1.11 22.14
N GLN A 242 5.69 0.16 21.35
CA GLN A 242 5.71 -1.27 21.74
C GLN A 242 7.05 -1.96 21.47
N LEU A 243 7.88 -1.41 20.57
CA LEU A 243 9.14 -2.02 20.14
C LEU A 243 10.38 -1.18 20.52
N VAL A 244 10.25 -0.16 21.37
CA VAL A 244 11.38 0.69 21.79
C VAL A 244 12.55 -0.10 22.38
N ASP A 245 12.27 -1.12 23.19
CA ASP A 245 13.29 -1.96 23.84
C ASP A 245 13.69 -3.17 22.99
N THR A 246 13.54 -3.09 21.66
CA THR A 246 13.87 -4.20 20.77
C THR A 246 15.34 -4.24 20.45
N ARG A 247 15.98 -5.39 20.71
CA ARG A 247 17.41 -5.55 20.46
C ARG A 247 17.71 -5.41 18.98
N ASP A 248 18.95 -5.02 18.69
CA ASP A 248 19.26 -4.59 17.32
C ASP A 248 19.13 -5.69 16.27
N ASP A 249 19.31 -6.94 16.70
CA ASP A 249 19.27 -8.17 15.94
C ASP A 249 17.87 -8.80 15.81
N GLU A 250 16.88 -8.34 16.59
CA GLU A 250 15.52 -8.90 16.59
C GLU A 250 14.64 -8.39 15.45
N LEU A 251 15.01 -7.28 14.81
CA LEU A 251 14.22 -6.62 13.77
C LEU A 251 15.06 -6.36 12.52
N ASN A 252 14.46 -6.61 11.36
CA ASN A 252 15.11 -6.33 10.09
C ASN A 252 15.44 -4.83 9.95
N PRO A 253 16.68 -4.44 9.57
CA PRO A 253 17.07 -3.04 9.44
C PRO A 253 16.19 -2.22 8.47
N ILE A 254 15.68 -2.86 7.40
CA ILE A 254 14.76 -2.21 6.46
C ILE A 254 13.45 -1.85 7.17
N MET A 255 12.89 -2.77 7.95
CA MET A 255 11.66 -2.51 8.69
C MET A 255 11.84 -1.47 9.79
N LYS A 256 12.99 -1.46 10.48
CA LYS A 256 13.32 -0.38 11.42
C LYS A 256 13.31 0.97 10.73
N SER A 257 13.94 1.07 9.57
CA SER A 257 13.99 2.31 8.79
C SER A 257 12.61 2.77 8.31
N ILE A 258 11.76 1.84 7.84
CA ILE A 258 10.40 2.12 7.34
C ILE A 258 9.45 2.51 8.49
N LEU A 259 9.58 1.86 9.64
CA LEU A 259 8.75 2.11 10.82
C LEU A 259 9.27 3.28 11.68
N GLY A 260 10.47 3.80 11.41
CA GLY A 260 11.10 4.85 12.20
C GLY A 260 11.46 4.38 13.61
N LEU A 261 11.96 3.15 13.74
CA LEU A 261 12.45 2.57 14.99
C LEU A 261 13.97 2.83 15.07
N HIS A 262 14.40 3.65 16.02
CA HIS A 262 15.79 4.05 16.24
C HIS A 262 16.14 3.95 17.72
#